data_AF-A0A2G8K6K1-F1
#
_entry.id   AF-A0A2G8K6K1-F1
#
_cell.length_a   1.000
_cell.length_b   1.000
_cell.length_c   1.000
_cell.angle_alpha   90.00
_cell.angle_beta   90.00
_cell.angle_gamma   90.00
#
_symmetry.space_group_name_H-M   'P 1'
#
loop_
_entity.id
_entity.type
_entity.pdbx_description
1 polymer ?
#
loop_
_entity_poly.entity_id
_entity_poly.type
_entity_poly.pdbx_seq_one_letter_code
_entity_poly.pdbx_strand_id
1 'polypeptide(L)'
;MHSESMIGKKDCQKLLDYLKVPAKESKDIIKSDAPFSSLVHHLREAGKVSFEDIHHLMTACSDKGLSKLVAVLAVYQQAQGNRGERQKLTGRLKTTEEERQQLTGRLKTTEEERQQLKDTLKATEKERQQLTGRLKTTDEERQQFKDTLKATEEERQQLTGRLKTTEEERQQLTGRLKTTEEERQQLTGRLKASEEERQQLNDTLKATEEERQKLTGRLKTTEEEKQHFSDRLNTTENKLKTLKDEKEELLQQRKEAYIPSSSTVVPPFIEVTFEGAGKGQIKSEATKIELVKSQLEYAKEVMALQEVLKQKREALHQQALAPSASVTEERNRT
;
A
#
# COMPACT_ATOMS: atom_id res chain seq x y z
N MET A 1 -35.97 62.67 -139.77
CA MET A 1 -36.51 63.81 -139.00
C MET A 1 -37.45 63.24 -137.95
N HIS A 2 -37.04 63.19 -136.69
CA HIS A 2 -37.90 62.74 -135.60
C HIS A 2 -38.81 63.90 -135.18
N SER A 3 -40.11 63.70 -135.28
CA SER A 3 -41.12 64.61 -134.77
C SER A 3 -40.95 64.69 -133.25
N GLU A 4 -40.56 65.85 -132.71
CA GLU A 4 -40.54 66.04 -131.25
C GLU A 4 -41.98 65.94 -130.74
N SER A 5 -42.22 64.92 -129.90
CA SER A 5 -43.53 64.71 -129.28
C SER A 5 -43.82 65.84 -128.30
N MET A 6 -44.77 66.70 -128.63
CA MET A 6 -45.19 67.84 -127.82
C MET A 6 -46.00 67.37 -126.61
N ILE A 7 -45.62 67.78 -125.41
CA ILE A 7 -46.38 67.51 -124.20
C ILE A 7 -47.45 68.59 -124.00
N GLY A 8 -48.71 68.21 -123.90
CA GLY A 8 -49.77 69.14 -123.52
C GLY A 8 -49.57 69.69 -122.10
N LYS A 9 -49.77 71.00 -121.92
CA LYS A 9 -49.57 71.74 -120.65
C LYS A 9 -50.17 71.07 -119.40
N LYS A 10 -51.38 70.49 -119.50
CA LYS A 10 -52.05 69.81 -118.38
C LYS A 10 -51.30 68.57 -117.90
N ASP A 11 -50.69 67.83 -118.82
CA ASP A 11 -49.95 66.61 -118.49
C ASP A 11 -48.54 66.94 -117.98
N CYS A 12 -47.94 68.01 -118.48
CA CYS A 12 -46.72 68.62 -117.92
C CYS A 12 -46.93 69.04 -116.44
N GLN A 13 -48.00 69.79 -116.17
CA GLN A 13 -48.33 70.24 -114.81
C GLN A 13 -48.55 69.06 -113.85
N LYS A 14 -49.33 68.05 -114.25
CA LYS A 14 -49.55 66.84 -113.43
C LYS A 14 -48.25 66.14 -113.06
N LEU A 15 -47.29 66.07 -114.00
CA LEU A 15 -46.02 65.40 -113.79
C LEU A 15 -45.10 66.19 -112.84
N LEU A 16 -45.10 67.51 -112.94
CA LEU A 16 -44.38 68.41 -112.04
C LEU A 16 -44.95 68.42 -110.62
N ASP A 17 -46.29 68.44 -110.50
CA ASP A 17 -46.99 68.35 -109.21
C ASP A 17 -46.71 66.99 -108.55
N TYR A 18 -46.71 65.91 -109.35
CA TYR A 18 -46.42 64.55 -108.89
C TYR A 18 -44.98 64.40 -108.37
N LEU A 19 -44.00 64.95 -109.09
CA LEU A 19 -42.59 64.94 -108.68
C LEU A 19 -42.25 65.99 -107.60
N LYS A 20 -43.27 66.74 -107.13
CA LYS A 20 -43.15 67.82 -106.15
C LYS A 20 -42.04 68.81 -106.52
N VAL A 21 -41.97 69.17 -107.80
CA VAL A 21 -41.02 70.16 -108.31
C VAL A 21 -41.48 71.54 -107.82
N PRO A 22 -40.61 72.34 -107.18
CA PRO A 22 -40.98 73.66 -106.67
C PRO A 22 -41.58 74.54 -107.78
N ALA A 23 -42.71 75.19 -107.51
CA ALA A 23 -43.40 76.05 -108.49
C ALA A 23 -42.57 77.24 -109.00
N LYS A 24 -41.40 77.51 -108.39
CA LYS A 24 -40.44 78.51 -108.85
C LYS A 24 -39.61 78.04 -110.05
N GLU A 25 -39.35 76.74 -110.16
CA GLU A 25 -38.47 76.13 -111.18
C GLU A 25 -39.24 75.62 -112.40
N SER A 26 -40.57 75.47 -112.30
CA SER A 26 -41.41 74.89 -113.36
C SER A 26 -42.20 75.92 -114.19
N LYS A 27 -42.21 77.19 -113.77
CA LYS A 27 -43.04 78.26 -114.34
C LYS A 27 -42.83 78.51 -115.84
N ASP A 28 -41.64 78.27 -116.35
CA ASP A 28 -41.30 78.59 -117.74
C ASP A 28 -41.58 77.44 -118.72
N ILE A 29 -41.72 76.21 -118.23
CA ILE A 29 -42.00 75.02 -119.03
C ILE A 29 -43.51 74.86 -119.30
N ILE A 30 -44.37 75.34 -118.39
CA ILE A 30 -45.83 75.16 -118.47
C ILE A 30 -46.50 76.21 -119.41
N LYS A 31 -45.80 77.30 -119.75
CA LYS A 31 -46.38 78.45 -120.49
C LYS A 31 -46.62 78.19 -121.98
N SER A 32 -45.93 77.22 -122.60
CA SER A 32 -46.13 76.78 -123.99
C SER A 32 -46.11 75.25 -124.07
N ASP A 33 -46.62 74.65 -125.16
CA ASP A 33 -46.38 73.23 -125.43
C ASP A 33 -44.87 73.06 -125.65
N ALA A 34 -44.15 72.68 -124.60
CA ALA A 34 -42.70 72.60 -124.60
C ALA A 34 -42.26 71.19 -125.05
N PRO A 35 -41.12 71.08 -125.77
CA PRO A 35 -40.60 69.78 -126.16
C PRO A 35 -40.24 68.96 -124.92
N PHE A 36 -40.53 67.65 -124.97
CA PHE A 36 -40.30 66.70 -123.87
C PHE A 36 -38.85 66.75 -123.33
N SER A 37 -37.89 67.04 -124.21
CA SER A 37 -36.47 67.25 -123.90
C SER A 37 -36.23 68.36 -122.86
N SER A 38 -36.98 69.45 -122.89
CA SER A 38 -36.86 70.57 -121.95
C SER A 38 -37.41 70.24 -120.55
N LEU A 39 -38.49 69.45 -120.48
CA LEU A 39 -39.03 68.94 -119.22
C LEU A 39 -38.05 67.99 -118.54
N VAL A 40 -37.48 67.05 -119.31
CA VAL A 40 -36.49 66.09 -118.83
C VAL A 40 -35.24 66.77 -118.28
N HIS A 41 -34.76 67.84 -118.93
CA HIS A 41 -33.63 68.63 -118.44
C HIS A 41 -33.90 69.22 -117.05
N HIS A 42 -35.07 69.83 -116.86
CA HIS A 42 -35.42 70.44 -115.56
C HIS A 42 -35.63 69.40 -114.46
N LEU A 43 -36.19 68.23 -114.78
CA LEU A 43 -36.34 67.15 -113.80
C LEU A 43 -34.97 66.58 -113.35
N ARG A 44 -33.97 66.61 -114.23
CA ARG A 44 -32.57 66.31 -113.89
C ARG A 44 -31.99 67.39 -112.98
N GLU A 45 -32.12 68.67 -113.34
CA GLU A 45 -31.59 69.79 -112.56
C GLU A 45 -32.21 69.87 -111.16
N ALA A 46 -33.50 69.55 -111.03
CA ALA A 46 -34.19 69.43 -109.74
C ALA A 46 -33.79 68.18 -108.92
N GLY A 47 -32.85 67.36 -109.43
CA GLY A 47 -32.34 66.15 -108.78
C GLY A 47 -33.39 65.05 -108.57
N LYS A 48 -34.49 65.07 -109.35
CA LYS A 48 -35.64 64.17 -109.17
C LYS A 48 -35.55 62.87 -109.95
N VAL A 49 -34.65 62.77 -110.93
CA VAL A 49 -34.43 61.58 -111.77
C VAL A 49 -32.95 61.45 -112.12
N SER A 50 -32.40 60.23 -112.03
CA SER A 50 -31.00 59.93 -112.38
C SER A 50 -30.78 59.75 -113.90
N PHE A 51 -29.52 59.71 -114.35
CA PHE A 51 -29.17 59.56 -115.77
C PHE A 51 -29.78 58.29 -116.40
N GLU A 52 -29.73 57.16 -115.69
CA GLU A 52 -30.35 55.89 -116.10
C GLU A 52 -31.88 55.99 -116.16
N ASP A 53 -32.49 56.67 -115.18
CA ASP A 53 -33.95 56.85 -115.13
C ASP A 53 -34.46 57.68 -116.32
N ILE A 54 -33.65 58.62 -116.82
CA ILE A 54 -33.97 59.50 -117.95
C ILE A 54 -34.06 58.73 -119.27
N HIS A 55 -33.16 57.78 -119.51
CA HIS A 55 -33.20 56.95 -120.72
C HIS A 55 -34.47 56.08 -120.75
N HIS A 56 -34.82 55.47 -119.61
CA HIS A 56 -36.07 54.72 -119.48
C HIS A 56 -37.32 55.61 -119.57
N LEU A 57 -37.25 56.86 -119.08
CA LEU A 57 -38.32 57.85 -119.22
C LEU A 57 -38.59 58.20 -120.69
N MET A 58 -37.53 58.44 -121.46
CA MET A 58 -37.58 58.82 -122.87
C MET A 58 -38.18 57.69 -123.74
N THR A 59 -37.73 56.45 -123.53
CA THR A 59 -38.26 55.30 -124.27
C THR A 59 -39.74 55.03 -123.95
N ALA A 60 -40.16 55.19 -122.69
CA ALA A 60 -41.55 54.98 -122.27
C ALA A 60 -42.51 56.07 -122.79
N CYS A 61 -42.02 57.30 -122.94
CA CYS A 61 -42.81 58.42 -123.46
C CYS A 61 -43.04 58.38 -124.97
N SER A 62 -42.13 57.80 -125.75
CA SER A 62 -42.28 57.69 -127.20
C SER A 62 -43.41 56.74 -127.64
N ASP A 63 -43.68 55.67 -126.89
CA ASP A 63 -44.54 54.58 -127.38
C ASP A 63 -45.99 54.62 -126.86
N LYS A 64 -46.28 55.24 -125.70
CA LYS A 64 -47.57 55.02 -124.99
C LYS A 64 -48.21 56.21 -124.25
N GLY A 65 -47.61 57.42 -124.27
CA GLY A 65 -48.18 58.66 -123.72
C GLY A 65 -47.99 58.91 -122.20
N LEU A 66 -47.94 60.19 -121.79
CA LEU A 66 -47.56 60.70 -120.45
C LEU A 66 -48.37 60.17 -119.27
N SER A 67 -49.65 59.86 -119.46
CA SER A 67 -50.51 59.32 -118.38
C SER A 67 -49.99 57.98 -117.83
N LYS A 68 -49.43 57.13 -118.70
CA LYS A 68 -48.79 55.87 -118.27
C LYS A 68 -47.43 56.11 -117.61
N LEU A 69 -46.69 57.14 -118.04
CA LEU A 69 -45.40 57.50 -117.43
C LEU A 69 -45.56 57.92 -115.95
N VAL A 70 -46.58 58.74 -115.65
CA VAL A 70 -46.87 59.15 -114.26
C VAL A 70 -47.18 57.94 -113.39
N ALA A 71 -47.92 56.96 -113.91
CA ALA A 71 -48.17 55.70 -113.19
C ALA A 71 -46.90 54.87 -112.95
N VAL A 72 -45.99 54.80 -113.94
CA VAL A 72 -44.69 54.09 -113.79
C VAL A 72 -43.79 54.78 -112.76
N LEU A 73 -43.71 56.11 -112.80
CA LEU A 73 -42.95 56.90 -111.82
C LEU A 73 -43.51 56.74 -110.40
N ALA A 74 -44.83 56.61 -110.26
CA ALA A 74 -45.47 56.38 -108.97
C ALA A 74 -45.10 55.04 -108.35
N VAL A 75 -45.16 53.98 -109.15
CA VAL A 75 -44.76 52.64 -108.73
C VAL A 75 -43.26 52.61 -108.39
N TYR A 76 -42.41 53.32 -109.15
CA TYR A 76 -40.98 53.39 -108.87
C TYR A 76 -40.66 54.11 -107.55
N GLN A 77 -41.26 55.27 -107.30
CA GLN A 77 -41.06 56.01 -106.04
C GLN A 77 -41.55 55.20 -104.83
N GLN A 78 -42.69 54.52 -104.96
CA GLN A 78 -43.20 53.60 -103.94
C GLN A 78 -42.24 52.42 -103.72
N ALA A 79 -41.68 51.85 -104.79
CA ALA A 79 -40.69 50.77 -104.71
C ALA A 79 -39.40 51.24 -104.02
N GLN A 80 -38.94 52.46 -104.26
CA GLN A 80 -37.76 53.03 -103.59
C GLN A 80 -38.02 53.34 -102.10
N GLY A 81 -39.21 53.85 -101.75
CA GLY A 81 -39.64 54.00 -100.35
C GLY A 81 -39.67 52.67 -99.61
N ASN A 82 -40.30 51.65 -100.21
CA ASN A 82 -40.34 50.28 -99.69
C ASN A 82 -38.94 49.67 -99.58
N ARG A 83 -38.00 50.01 -100.48
CA ARG A 83 -36.60 49.56 -100.43
C ARG A 83 -35.87 50.16 -99.22
N GLY A 84 -36.05 51.45 -98.95
CA GLY A 84 -35.49 52.13 -97.78
C GLY A 84 -36.05 51.58 -96.45
N GLU A 85 -37.36 51.33 -96.39
CA GLU A 85 -37.99 50.70 -95.23
C GLU A 85 -37.51 49.26 -95.03
N ARG A 86 -37.40 48.46 -96.10
CA ARG A 86 -36.83 47.11 -96.04
C ARG A 86 -35.41 47.13 -95.51
N GLN A 87 -34.55 48.04 -95.98
CA GLN A 87 -33.17 48.17 -95.48
C GLN A 87 -33.14 48.50 -93.98
N LYS A 88 -33.98 49.42 -93.50
CA LYS A 88 -34.11 49.74 -92.07
C LYS A 88 -34.58 48.53 -91.25
N LEU A 89 -35.60 47.82 -91.73
CA LEU A 89 -36.10 46.59 -91.09
C LEU A 89 -35.03 45.50 -91.05
N THR A 90 -34.28 45.29 -92.13
CA THR A 90 -33.17 44.34 -92.17
C THR A 90 -32.08 44.71 -91.17
N GLY A 91 -31.74 46.00 -91.04
CA GLY A 91 -30.79 46.48 -90.02
C GLY A 91 -31.26 46.21 -88.58
N ARG A 92 -32.53 46.51 -88.28
CA ARG A 92 -33.13 46.19 -86.98
C ARG A 92 -33.13 44.69 -86.70
N LEU A 93 -33.49 43.88 -87.70
CA LEU A 93 -33.54 42.43 -87.56
C LEU A 93 -32.15 41.83 -87.30
N LYS A 94 -31.11 42.33 -87.96
CA LYS A 94 -29.71 41.97 -87.64
C LYS A 94 -29.33 42.33 -86.21
N THR A 95 -29.65 43.55 -85.77
CA THR A 95 -29.34 44.02 -84.41
C THR A 95 -30.05 43.15 -83.36
N THR A 96 -31.33 42.87 -83.55
CA THR A 96 -32.12 42.00 -82.67
C THR A 96 -31.57 40.57 -82.65
N GLU A 97 -31.10 40.05 -83.79
CA GLU A 97 -30.50 38.73 -83.87
C GLU A 97 -29.15 38.66 -83.12
N GLU A 98 -28.32 39.70 -83.19
CA GLU A 98 -27.08 39.83 -82.41
C GLU A 98 -27.38 39.89 -80.90
N GLU A 99 -28.35 40.70 -80.47
CA GLU A 99 -28.80 40.78 -79.08
C GLU A 99 -29.31 39.41 -78.57
N ARG A 100 -30.09 38.70 -79.40
CA ARG A 100 -30.58 37.36 -79.08
C ARG A 100 -29.44 36.37 -78.88
N GLN A 101 -28.41 36.41 -79.73
CA GLN A 101 -27.23 35.56 -79.59
C GLN A 101 -26.44 35.87 -78.31
N GLN A 102 -26.26 37.15 -77.98
CA GLN A 102 -25.60 37.56 -76.73
C GLN A 102 -26.38 37.10 -75.49
N LEU A 103 -27.70 37.27 -75.47
CA LEU A 103 -28.54 36.81 -74.36
C LEU A 103 -28.51 35.29 -74.22
N THR A 104 -28.50 34.56 -75.34
CA THR A 104 -28.36 33.10 -75.34
C THR A 104 -27.02 32.67 -74.74
N GLY A 105 -25.93 33.35 -75.09
CA GLY A 105 -24.61 33.12 -74.50
C GLY A 105 -24.59 33.35 -72.99
N ARG A 106 -25.12 34.50 -72.54
CA ARG A 106 -25.21 34.83 -71.11
C ARG A 106 -26.04 33.81 -70.33
N LEU A 107 -27.17 33.37 -70.89
CA LEU A 107 -28.03 32.38 -70.26
C LEU A 107 -27.33 31.02 -70.10
N LYS A 108 -26.53 30.61 -71.10
CA LYS A 108 -25.71 29.41 -71.01
C LYS A 108 -24.66 29.52 -69.88
N THR A 109 -23.94 30.64 -69.80
CA THR A 109 -22.96 30.87 -68.72
C THR A 109 -23.62 30.87 -67.34
N THR A 110 -24.76 31.55 -67.18
CA THR A 110 -25.51 31.54 -65.90
C THR A 110 -25.96 30.13 -65.51
N GLU A 111 -26.38 29.31 -66.48
CA GLU A 111 -26.79 27.93 -66.20
C GLU A 111 -25.61 27.04 -65.78
N GLU A 112 -24.43 27.22 -66.38
CA GLU A 112 -23.19 26.56 -65.98
C GLU A 112 -22.75 26.97 -64.57
N GLU A 113 -22.76 28.26 -64.24
CA GLU A 113 -22.47 28.78 -62.90
C GLU A 113 -23.44 28.22 -61.85
N ARG A 114 -24.74 28.18 -62.18
CA ARG A 114 -25.77 27.62 -61.30
C ARG A 114 -25.53 26.14 -61.02
N GLN A 115 -25.06 25.38 -62.01
CA GLN A 115 -24.73 23.97 -61.84
C GLN A 115 -23.50 23.79 -60.94
N GLN A 116 -22.45 24.59 -61.14
CA GLN A 116 -21.27 24.59 -60.27
C GLN A 116 -21.62 24.93 -58.82
N LEU A 117 -22.50 25.90 -58.60
CA LEU A 117 -22.97 26.29 -57.27
C LEU A 117 -23.72 25.14 -56.59
N LYS A 118 -24.58 24.42 -57.32
CA LYS A 118 -25.27 23.23 -56.80
C LYS A 118 -24.32 22.13 -56.37
N ASP A 119 -23.28 21.88 -57.15
CA ASP A 119 -22.32 20.83 -56.83
C ASP A 119 -21.44 21.24 -55.64
N THR A 120 -21.06 22.51 -55.55
CA THR A 120 -20.38 23.09 -54.38
C THR A 120 -21.23 22.98 -53.12
N LEU A 121 -22.54 23.28 -53.21
CA LEU A 121 -23.46 23.16 -52.09
C LEU A 121 -23.59 21.71 -51.61
N LYS A 122 -23.68 20.74 -52.52
CA LYS A 122 -23.71 19.30 -52.18
C LYS A 122 -22.42 18.86 -51.48
N ALA A 123 -21.26 19.31 -51.95
CA ALA A 123 -19.98 19.02 -51.33
C ALA A 123 -19.91 19.58 -49.91
N THR A 124 -20.30 20.85 -49.74
CA THR A 124 -20.33 21.53 -48.43
C THR A 124 -21.26 20.83 -47.45
N GLU A 125 -22.44 20.39 -47.91
CA GLU A 125 -23.39 19.67 -47.08
C GLU A 125 -22.85 18.30 -46.63
N LYS A 126 -22.12 17.59 -47.50
CA LYS A 126 -21.43 16.34 -47.14
C LYS A 126 -20.34 16.57 -46.09
N GLU A 127 -19.53 17.61 -46.25
CA GLU A 127 -18.51 17.99 -45.26
C GLU A 127 -19.13 18.34 -43.92
N ARG A 128 -20.23 19.10 -43.91
CA ARG A 128 -20.98 19.44 -42.70
C ARG A 128 -21.48 18.18 -41.97
N GLN A 129 -21.99 17.20 -42.69
CA GLN A 129 -22.43 15.91 -42.11
C GLN A 129 -21.24 15.12 -41.52
N GLN A 130 -20.10 15.09 -42.20
CA GLN A 130 -18.89 14.45 -41.70
C GLN A 130 -18.37 15.13 -40.42
N LEU A 131 -18.33 16.47 -40.39
CA LEU A 131 -17.94 17.23 -39.20
C LEU A 131 -18.89 16.99 -38.03
N THR A 132 -20.20 16.93 -38.30
CA THR A 132 -21.20 16.59 -37.27
C THR A 132 -20.97 15.20 -36.70
N GLY A 133 -20.66 14.21 -37.55
CA GLY A 133 -20.31 12.85 -37.11
C GLY A 133 -19.06 12.83 -36.24
N ARG A 134 -17.98 13.52 -36.66
CA ARG A 134 -16.74 13.62 -35.88
C ARG A 134 -16.98 14.28 -34.53
N LEU A 135 -17.76 15.36 -34.47
CA LEU A 135 -18.10 16.03 -33.23
C LEU A 135 -18.81 15.09 -32.25
N LYS A 136 -19.77 14.30 -32.75
CA LYS A 136 -20.50 13.32 -31.94
C LYS A 136 -19.55 12.27 -31.36
N THR A 137 -18.65 11.71 -32.18
CA THR A 137 -17.64 10.74 -31.71
C THR A 137 -16.72 11.36 -30.66
N THR A 138 -16.24 12.58 -30.86
CA THR A 138 -15.40 13.28 -29.86
C THR A 138 -16.16 13.55 -28.56
N ASP A 139 -17.45 13.87 -28.61
CA ASP A 139 -18.27 14.03 -27.41
C ASP A 139 -18.47 12.71 -26.64
N GLU A 140 -18.67 11.60 -27.36
CA GLU A 140 -18.76 10.25 -26.78
C GLU A 140 -17.44 9.84 -26.12
N GLU A 141 -16.29 10.03 -26.79
CA GLU A 141 -14.96 9.80 -26.23
C GLU A 141 -14.71 10.66 -24.98
N ARG A 142 -15.08 11.95 -25.02
CA ARG A 142 -14.95 12.85 -23.88
C ARG A 142 -15.78 12.38 -22.69
N GLN A 143 -16.97 11.83 -22.92
CA GLN A 143 -17.78 11.28 -21.84
C GLN A 143 -17.15 10.02 -21.25
N GLN A 144 -16.64 9.10 -22.08
CA GLN A 144 -15.90 7.93 -21.61
C GLN A 144 -14.68 8.32 -20.76
N PHE A 145 -13.90 9.31 -21.21
CA PHE A 145 -12.77 9.82 -20.43
C PHE A 145 -13.18 10.38 -19.07
N LYS A 146 -14.31 11.09 -18.97
CA LYS A 146 -14.83 11.58 -17.69
C LYS A 146 -15.19 10.43 -16.74
N ASP A 147 -15.83 9.39 -17.27
CA ASP A 147 -16.25 8.23 -16.48
C ASP A 147 -15.02 7.45 -15.99
N THR A 148 -14.00 7.25 -16.85
CA THR A 148 -12.72 6.64 -16.47
C THR A 148 -12.00 7.46 -15.39
N LEU A 149 -11.99 8.79 -15.52
CA LEU A 149 -11.35 9.67 -14.53
C LEU A 149 -12.06 9.58 -13.18
N LYS A 150 -13.39 9.52 -13.17
CA LYS A 150 -14.17 9.34 -11.95
C LYS A 150 -13.87 8.00 -11.27
N ALA A 151 -13.84 6.90 -12.04
CA ALA A 151 -13.49 5.58 -11.51
C ALA A 151 -12.07 5.55 -10.93
N THR A 152 -11.10 6.16 -11.62
CA THR A 152 -9.71 6.27 -11.15
C THR A 152 -9.60 7.05 -9.83
N GLU A 153 -10.39 8.12 -9.69
CA GLU A 153 -10.41 8.93 -8.47
C GLU A 153 -11.04 8.16 -7.30
N GLU A 154 -12.10 7.37 -7.54
CA GLU A 154 -12.69 6.48 -6.54
C GLU A 154 -11.70 5.39 -6.08
N GLU A 155 -10.99 4.75 -7.01
CA GLU A 155 -9.93 3.78 -6.70
C GLU A 155 -8.80 4.41 -5.87
N ARG A 156 -8.38 5.63 -6.22
CA ARG A 156 -7.36 6.38 -5.46
C ARG A 156 -7.80 6.63 -4.02
N GLN A 157 -9.07 6.99 -3.81
CA GLN A 157 -9.63 7.20 -2.46
C GLN A 157 -9.66 5.90 -1.67
N GLN A 158 -10.06 4.78 -2.28
CA GLN A 158 -10.05 3.46 -1.64
C GLN A 158 -8.62 3.03 -1.24
N LEU A 159 -7.65 3.20 -2.14
CA LEU A 159 -6.23 2.90 -1.84
C LEU A 159 -5.69 3.77 -0.71
N THR A 160 -6.04 5.05 -0.70
CA THR A 160 -5.67 5.96 0.40
C THR A 160 -6.26 5.50 1.74
N GLY A 161 -7.52 5.07 1.75
CA GLY A 161 -8.16 4.49 2.93
C GLY A 161 -7.45 3.22 3.43
N ARG A 162 -7.17 2.28 2.53
CA ARG A 162 -6.43 1.05 2.85
C ARG A 162 -5.04 1.34 3.41
N LEU A 163 -4.31 2.28 2.83
CA LEU A 163 -2.99 2.68 3.31
C LEU A 163 -3.05 3.21 4.75
N LYS A 164 -4.06 4.04 5.07
CA LYS A 164 -4.26 4.56 6.42
C LYS A 164 -4.51 3.43 7.43
N THR A 165 -5.39 2.49 7.11
CA THR A 165 -5.66 1.32 7.98
C THR A 165 -4.41 0.47 8.20
N THR A 166 -3.64 0.18 7.13
CA THR A 166 -2.39 -0.58 7.26
C THR A 166 -1.36 0.15 8.13
N GLU A 167 -1.28 1.48 8.04
CA GLU A 167 -0.37 2.28 8.87
C GLU A 167 -0.79 2.26 10.36
N GLU A 168 -2.10 2.33 10.65
CA GLU A 168 -2.64 2.18 12.01
C GLU A 168 -2.34 0.79 12.58
N GLU A 169 -2.55 -0.29 11.81
CA GLU A 169 -2.19 -1.67 12.20
C GLU A 169 -0.69 -1.81 12.47
N ARG A 170 0.16 -1.22 11.62
CA ARG A 170 1.62 -1.22 11.80
C ARG A 170 2.02 -0.54 13.12
N GLN A 171 1.39 0.58 13.46
CA GLN A 171 1.64 1.28 14.72
C GLN A 171 1.21 0.44 15.93
N GLN A 172 0.06 -0.21 15.87
CA GLN A 172 -0.40 -1.13 16.92
C GLN A 172 0.54 -2.32 17.12
N LEU A 173 0.99 -2.95 16.03
CA LEU A 173 1.95 -4.05 16.09
C LEU A 173 3.31 -3.60 16.66
N THR A 174 3.77 -2.41 16.30
CA THR A 174 4.99 -1.82 16.85
C THR A 174 4.85 -1.61 18.37
N GLY A 175 3.70 -1.11 18.84
CA GLY A 175 3.40 -0.96 20.26
C GLY A 175 3.41 -2.31 20.99
N ARG A 176 2.73 -3.32 20.44
CA ARG A 176 2.71 -4.68 21.01
C ARG A 176 4.12 -5.29 21.10
N LEU A 177 4.93 -5.12 20.06
CA LEU A 177 6.31 -5.62 20.04
C LEU A 177 7.14 -4.98 21.16
N LYS A 178 6.98 -3.68 21.39
CA LYS A 178 7.66 -2.99 22.50
C LYS A 178 7.27 -3.55 23.86
N THR A 179 5.96 -3.76 24.10
CA THR A 179 5.48 -4.36 25.36
C THR A 179 6.02 -5.78 25.55
N THR A 180 5.98 -6.62 24.51
CA THR A 180 6.54 -7.99 24.58
C THR A 180 8.04 -7.99 24.87
N GLU A 181 8.79 -7.04 24.31
CA GLU A 181 10.21 -6.91 24.58
C GLU A 181 10.49 -6.48 26.04
N GLU A 182 9.69 -5.56 26.60
CA GLU A 182 9.75 -5.19 28.01
C GLU A 182 9.42 -6.38 28.94
N GLU A 183 8.38 -7.15 28.64
CA GLU A 183 8.02 -8.38 29.36
C GLU A 183 9.16 -9.42 29.32
N ARG A 184 9.78 -9.61 28.14
CA ARG A 184 10.91 -10.52 27.98
C ARG A 184 12.10 -10.10 28.85
N GLN A 185 12.39 -8.81 28.94
CA GLN A 185 13.46 -8.29 29.80
C GLN A 185 13.15 -8.53 31.28
N GLN A 186 11.91 -8.30 31.71
CA GLN A 186 11.48 -8.60 33.08
C GLN A 186 11.60 -10.08 33.42
N LEU A 187 11.14 -10.98 32.53
CA LEU A 187 11.26 -12.42 32.70
C LEU A 187 12.73 -12.85 32.78
N THR A 188 13.58 -12.27 31.94
CA THR A 188 15.03 -12.53 31.98
C THR A 188 15.63 -12.11 33.34
N GLY A 189 15.21 -10.97 33.88
CA GLY A 189 15.63 -10.52 35.21
C GLY A 189 15.17 -11.47 36.32
N ARG A 190 13.90 -11.91 36.29
CA ARG A 190 13.34 -12.87 37.26
C ARG A 190 14.06 -14.22 37.20
N LEU A 191 14.41 -14.69 36.00
CA LEU A 191 15.16 -15.93 35.82
C LEU A 191 16.53 -15.84 36.48
N LYS A 192 17.28 -14.75 36.24
CA LYS A 192 18.59 -14.54 36.88
C LYS A 192 18.49 -14.54 38.41
N ALA A 193 17.52 -13.82 38.97
CA ALA A 193 17.31 -13.79 40.43
C ALA A 193 17.01 -15.21 40.98
N SER A 194 16.17 -15.98 40.29
CA SER A 194 15.86 -17.36 40.70
C SER A 194 17.08 -18.29 40.59
N GLU A 195 17.94 -18.10 39.58
CA GLU A 195 19.21 -18.83 39.46
C GLU A 195 20.17 -18.50 40.61
N GLU A 196 20.26 -17.24 41.03
CA GLU A 196 21.04 -16.79 42.18
C GLU A 196 20.51 -17.38 43.50
N GLU A 197 19.20 -17.33 43.74
CA GLU A 197 18.57 -17.95 44.91
C GLU A 197 18.82 -19.47 44.95
N ARG A 198 18.70 -20.15 43.80
CA ARG A 198 18.99 -21.59 43.70
C ARG A 198 20.46 -21.90 44.03
N GLN A 199 21.38 -21.02 43.64
CA GLN A 199 22.80 -21.17 43.97
C GLN A 199 23.03 -21.01 45.47
N GLN A 200 22.44 -20.00 46.10
CA GLN A 200 22.52 -19.79 47.56
C GLN A 200 21.94 -20.97 48.35
N LEU A 201 20.80 -21.52 47.90
CA LEU A 201 20.19 -22.70 48.52
C LEU A 201 21.12 -23.93 48.43
N ASN A 202 21.75 -24.15 47.27
CA ASN A 202 22.71 -25.24 47.09
C ASN A 202 23.92 -25.09 48.01
N ASP A 203 24.43 -23.89 48.19
CA ASP A 203 25.57 -23.64 49.08
C ASP A 203 25.17 -23.86 50.55
N THR A 204 23.96 -23.44 50.94
CA THR A 204 23.39 -23.72 52.27
C THR A 204 23.22 -25.22 52.51
N LEU A 205 22.74 -25.96 51.50
CA LEU A 205 22.55 -27.40 51.58
C LEU A 205 23.89 -28.13 51.73
N LYS A 206 24.94 -27.72 51.00
CA LYS A 206 26.30 -28.25 51.19
C LYS A 206 26.82 -28.01 52.61
N ALA A 207 26.68 -26.78 53.13
CA ALA A 207 27.10 -26.46 54.48
C ALA A 207 26.37 -27.33 55.53
N THR A 208 25.06 -27.51 55.36
CA THR A 208 24.23 -28.33 56.25
C THR A 208 24.66 -29.81 56.20
N GLU A 209 24.98 -30.32 55.03
CA GLU A 209 25.48 -31.70 54.85
C GLU A 209 26.85 -31.90 55.50
N GLU A 210 27.76 -30.91 55.40
CA GLU A 210 29.04 -30.94 56.11
C GLU A 210 28.85 -30.93 57.64
N GLU A 211 27.93 -30.11 58.16
CA GLU A 211 27.59 -30.09 59.58
C GLU A 211 27.01 -31.43 60.04
N ARG A 212 26.10 -32.02 59.25
CA ARG A 212 25.53 -33.34 59.52
C ARG A 212 26.61 -34.42 59.58
N GLN A 213 27.60 -34.38 58.68
CA GLN A 213 28.73 -35.30 58.71
C GLN A 213 29.59 -35.12 59.96
N LYS A 214 29.89 -33.87 60.35
CA LYS A 214 30.61 -33.56 61.61
C LYS A 214 29.86 -34.07 62.83
N LEU A 215 28.54 -33.85 62.91
CA LEU A 215 27.70 -34.35 63.99
C LEU A 215 27.68 -35.88 64.03
N THR A 216 27.58 -36.54 62.88
CA THR A 216 27.64 -38.00 62.77
C THR A 216 28.97 -38.54 63.30
N GLY A 217 30.09 -37.88 62.96
CA GLY A 217 31.42 -38.23 63.48
C GLY A 217 31.53 -38.05 64.99
N ARG A 218 31.00 -36.95 65.54
CA ARG A 218 30.93 -36.71 66.99
C ARG A 218 30.10 -37.78 67.68
N LEU A 219 28.93 -38.12 67.14
CA LEU A 219 28.06 -39.16 67.68
C LEU A 219 28.76 -40.52 67.72
N LYS A 220 29.47 -40.89 66.64
CA LYS A 220 30.26 -42.12 66.59
C LYS A 220 31.34 -42.13 67.69
N THR A 221 32.05 -41.03 67.87
CA THR A 221 33.07 -40.88 68.92
C THR A 221 32.44 -41.04 70.31
N THR A 222 31.30 -40.40 70.56
CA THR A 222 30.56 -40.53 71.83
C THR A 222 30.12 -41.97 72.09
N GLU A 223 29.66 -42.70 71.07
CA GLU A 223 29.26 -44.11 71.23
C GLU A 223 30.48 -45.01 71.50
N GLU A 224 31.62 -44.77 70.85
CA GLU A 224 32.89 -45.45 71.13
C GLU A 224 33.36 -45.18 72.57
N GLU A 225 33.30 -43.93 73.04
CA GLU A 225 33.61 -43.57 74.42
C GLU A 225 32.69 -44.27 75.42
N LYS A 226 31.38 -44.28 75.16
CA LYS A 226 30.38 -44.98 75.97
C LYS A 226 30.65 -46.48 76.04
N GLN A 227 31.00 -47.11 74.92
CA GLN A 227 31.38 -48.53 74.90
C GLN A 227 32.63 -48.77 75.75
N HIS A 228 33.67 -47.95 75.59
CA HIS A 228 34.88 -48.03 76.41
C HIS A 228 34.61 -47.83 77.91
N PHE A 229 33.71 -46.91 78.28
CA PHE A 229 33.27 -46.76 79.67
C PHE A 229 32.53 -47.99 80.19
N SER A 230 31.65 -48.58 79.38
CA SER A 230 30.93 -49.83 79.71
C SER A 230 31.91 -50.99 79.96
N ASP A 231 32.89 -51.19 79.08
CA ASP A 231 33.90 -52.24 79.22
C ASP A 231 34.77 -52.06 80.46
N ARG A 232 35.16 -50.81 80.76
CA ARG A 232 35.87 -50.47 82.00
C ARG A 232 35.03 -50.75 83.24
N LEU A 233 33.72 -50.46 83.19
CA LEU A 233 32.80 -50.71 84.30
C LEU A 233 32.67 -52.22 84.56
N ASN A 234 32.44 -53.01 83.51
CA ASN A 234 32.40 -54.48 83.58
C ASN A 234 33.70 -55.04 84.18
N THR A 235 34.85 -54.52 83.75
CA THR A 235 36.16 -54.92 84.30
C THR A 235 36.25 -54.62 85.80
N THR A 236 35.83 -53.43 86.24
CA THR A 236 35.85 -53.07 87.67
C THR A 236 34.87 -53.90 88.50
N GLU A 237 33.70 -54.23 87.95
CA GLU A 237 32.71 -55.07 88.60
C GLU A 237 33.21 -56.51 88.77
N ASN A 238 33.86 -57.06 87.73
CA ASN A 238 34.52 -58.37 87.81
C ASN A 238 35.64 -58.37 88.87
N LYS A 239 36.49 -57.34 88.90
CA LYS A 239 37.54 -57.20 89.94
C LYS A 239 36.94 -57.16 91.35
N LEU A 240 35.85 -56.40 91.55
CA LEU A 240 35.17 -56.35 92.84
C LEU A 240 34.62 -57.72 93.24
N LYS A 241 34.08 -58.49 92.29
CA LYS A 241 33.60 -59.85 92.54
C LYS A 241 34.75 -60.77 92.96
N THR A 242 35.85 -60.79 92.22
CA THR A 242 37.04 -61.58 92.58
C THR A 242 37.56 -61.23 93.97
N LEU A 243 37.70 -59.94 94.28
CA LEU A 243 38.12 -59.51 95.62
C LEU A 243 37.14 -59.97 96.70
N LYS A 244 35.83 -59.93 96.45
CA LYS A 244 34.84 -60.45 97.41
C LYS A 244 35.03 -61.95 97.64
N ASP A 245 35.21 -62.72 96.57
CA ASP A 245 35.43 -64.16 96.65
C ASP A 245 36.72 -64.47 97.45
N GLU A 246 37.83 -63.75 97.17
CA GLU A 246 39.09 -63.85 97.93
C GLU A 246 38.91 -63.51 99.42
N LYS A 247 38.09 -62.51 99.76
CA LYS A 247 37.78 -62.17 101.16
C LYS A 247 37.00 -63.27 101.87
N GLU A 248 36.02 -63.86 101.19
CA GLU A 248 35.28 -64.99 101.74
C GLU A 248 36.22 -66.18 102.00
N GLU A 249 37.16 -66.43 101.10
CA GLU A 249 38.21 -67.44 101.27
C GLU A 249 39.14 -67.12 102.46
N LEU A 250 39.63 -65.87 102.58
CA LEU A 250 40.45 -65.45 103.73
C LEU A 250 39.69 -65.53 105.07
N LEU A 251 38.38 -65.21 105.07
CA LEU A 251 37.54 -65.37 106.26
C LEU A 251 37.36 -66.84 106.63
N GLN A 252 37.30 -67.73 105.64
CA GLN A 252 37.24 -69.17 105.84
C GLN A 252 38.58 -69.71 106.40
N GLN A 253 39.72 -69.31 105.82
CA GLN A 253 41.05 -69.62 106.36
C GLN A 253 41.23 -69.13 107.81
N ARG A 254 40.69 -67.96 108.16
CA ARG A 254 40.69 -67.46 109.55
C ARG A 254 39.88 -68.36 110.49
N LYS A 255 38.71 -68.87 110.05
CA LYS A 255 37.92 -69.80 110.86
C LYS A 255 38.68 -71.11 111.10
N GLU A 256 39.45 -71.56 110.12
CA GLU A 256 40.26 -72.79 110.19
C GLU A 256 41.55 -72.59 111.02
N ALA A 257 42.16 -71.41 111.00
CA ALA A 257 43.29 -71.04 111.85
C ALA A 257 42.92 -70.79 113.33
N TYR A 258 41.62 -70.72 113.65
CA TYR A 258 41.12 -70.65 115.02
C TYR A 258 41.09 -72.04 115.66
N ILE A 259 42.25 -72.47 116.19
CA ILE A 259 42.35 -73.61 117.11
C ILE A 259 42.33 -73.08 118.55
N PRO A 260 41.30 -73.36 119.38
CA PRO A 260 41.34 -73.03 120.80
C PRO A 260 42.19 -74.08 121.53
N SER A 261 43.37 -73.66 122.01
CA SER A 261 44.18 -74.40 122.99
C SER A 261 44.61 -73.36 124.04
N SER A 262 44.37 -73.47 125.33
CA SER A 262 43.86 -74.55 126.18
C SER A 262 43.51 -73.96 127.56
N SER A 263 42.52 -74.58 128.22
CA SER A 263 42.40 -74.81 129.68
C SER A 263 43.59 -74.43 130.57
N THR A 264 43.37 -73.86 131.77
CA THR A 264 43.27 -74.61 133.05
C THR A 264 43.26 -73.70 134.30
N VAL A 265 42.36 -74.08 135.21
CA VAL A 265 42.12 -73.79 136.64
C VAL A 265 43.37 -73.61 137.53
N VAL A 266 43.26 -72.85 138.62
CA VAL A 266 44.22 -72.86 139.75
C VAL A 266 43.48 -73.07 141.09
N PRO A 267 43.83 -74.10 141.89
CA PRO A 267 43.61 -74.15 143.35
C PRO A 267 44.96 -74.19 144.12
N PRO A 268 44.97 -73.99 145.46
CA PRO A 268 46.19 -73.57 146.16
C PRO A 268 47.04 -74.70 146.78
N PHE A 269 48.37 -74.48 146.67
CA PHE A 269 49.50 -74.89 147.54
C PHE A 269 49.75 -76.39 147.86
N ILE A 270 50.77 -76.98 147.21
CA ILE A 270 52.03 -77.54 147.79
C ILE A 270 53.18 -77.39 146.73
N GLU A 271 54.40 -77.13 147.20
CA GLU A 271 55.71 -76.96 146.53
C GLU A 271 56.01 -77.79 145.25
N VAL A 272 56.69 -77.18 144.27
CA VAL A 272 58.11 -77.40 143.84
C VAL A 272 58.43 -76.47 142.63
N THR A 273 59.68 -76.00 142.59
CA THR A 273 60.32 -74.92 141.81
C THR A 273 60.59 -75.14 140.29
N PHE A 274 60.69 -74.03 139.54
CA PHE A 274 61.64 -73.65 138.43
C PHE A 274 61.04 -72.98 137.16
N GLU A 275 61.36 -71.67 136.99
CA GLU A 275 62.08 -71.01 135.86
C GLU A 275 61.57 -71.01 134.39
N GLY A 276 61.19 -69.81 133.90
CA GLY A 276 61.60 -69.24 132.59
C GLY A 276 60.78 -69.48 131.31
N ALA A 277 60.35 -68.39 130.61
CA ALA A 277 60.46 -68.21 129.14
C ALA A 277 59.67 -66.98 128.59
N GLY A 278 60.39 -65.91 128.20
CA GLY A 278 59.91 -64.90 127.25
C GLY A 278 60.50 -65.17 125.85
N LYS A 279 59.64 -65.32 124.83
CA LYS A 279 59.93 -65.23 123.36
C LYS A 279 58.74 -65.66 122.46
N GLY A 280 57.74 -66.41 122.96
CA GLY A 280 56.61 -66.91 122.16
C GLY A 280 55.48 -65.92 121.86
N GLN A 281 55.20 -64.97 122.78
CA GLN A 281 54.09 -64.03 122.60
C GLN A 281 54.33 -63.02 121.46
N ILE A 282 55.56 -62.49 121.34
CA ILE A 282 55.91 -61.41 120.41
C ILE A 282 55.77 -61.82 118.93
N LYS A 283 56.04 -63.09 118.57
CA LYS A 283 55.88 -63.58 117.18
C LYS A 283 54.41 -63.77 116.77
N SER A 284 53.54 -64.19 117.68
CA SER A 284 52.10 -64.36 117.39
C SER A 284 51.37 -63.02 117.27
N GLU A 285 51.85 -62.01 118.01
CA GLU A 285 51.32 -60.64 117.93
C GLU A 285 51.80 -59.92 116.67
N ALA A 286 53.05 -60.13 116.24
CA ALA A 286 53.56 -59.57 114.99
C ALA A 286 52.77 -60.04 113.77
N THR A 287 52.46 -61.34 113.65
CA THR A 287 51.65 -61.88 112.54
C THR A 287 50.19 -61.46 112.62
N LYS A 288 49.61 -61.33 113.83
CA LYS A 288 48.26 -60.75 114.00
C LYS A 288 48.19 -59.29 113.58
N ILE A 289 49.19 -58.48 113.93
CA ILE A 289 49.27 -57.06 113.54
C ILE A 289 49.42 -56.94 112.02
N GLU A 290 50.23 -57.79 111.39
CA GLU A 290 50.44 -57.80 109.94
C GLU A 290 49.17 -58.25 109.18
N LEU A 291 48.44 -59.25 109.70
CA LEU A 291 47.15 -59.66 109.17
C LEU A 291 46.08 -58.58 109.32
N VAL A 292 46.00 -57.91 110.48
CA VAL A 292 45.07 -56.80 110.71
C VAL A 292 45.40 -55.62 109.79
N LYS A 293 46.68 -55.33 109.56
CA LYS A 293 47.11 -54.33 108.57
C LYS A 293 46.68 -54.73 107.16
N SER A 294 46.87 -55.99 106.76
CA SER A 294 46.42 -56.49 105.46
C SER A 294 44.91 -56.44 105.29
N GLN A 295 44.13 -56.75 106.34
CA GLN A 295 42.67 -56.65 106.32
C GLN A 295 42.17 -55.21 106.28
N LEU A 296 42.84 -54.32 107.01
CA LEU A 296 42.56 -52.90 106.98
C LEU A 296 42.84 -52.33 105.59
N GLU A 297 43.95 -52.74 104.97
CA GLU A 297 44.32 -52.30 103.63
C GLU A 297 43.35 -52.83 102.57
N TYR A 298 42.99 -54.12 102.62
CA TYR A 298 41.95 -54.71 101.79
C TYR A 298 40.59 -54.00 101.97
N ALA A 299 40.18 -53.69 103.21
CA ALA A 299 38.94 -52.98 103.47
C ALA A 299 38.95 -51.55 102.89
N LYS A 300 40.10 -50.86 102.95
CA LYS A 300 40.27 -49.56 102.29
C LYS A 300 40.17 -49.70 100.76
N GLU A 301 40.82 -50.71 100.17
CA GLU A 301 40.76 -50.96 98.73
C GLU A 301 39.34 -51.29 98.26
N VAL A 302 38.60 -52.13 99.00
CA VAL A 302 37.20 -52.47 98.65
C VAL A 302 36.28 -51.26 98.78
N MET A 303 36.40 -50.47 99.84
CA MET A 303 35.59 -49.25 99.98
C MET A 303 35.93 -48.23 98.90
N ALA A 304 37.22 -48.06 98.57
CA ALA A 304 37.66 -47.21 97.48
C ALA A 304 37.09 -47.69 96.13
N LEU A 305 37.11 -49.00 95.86
CA LEU A 305 36.56 -49.56 94.63
C LEU A 305 35.03 -49.46 94.58
N GLN A 306 34.31 -49.68 95.68
CA GLN A 306 32.86 -49.51 95.76
C GLN A 306 32.45 -48.05 95.56
N GLU A 307 33.19 -47.11 96.14
CA GLU A 307 32.93 -45.68 95.96
C GLU A 307 33.23 -45.25 94.52
N VAL A 308 34.34 -45.72 93.96
CA VAL A 308 34.66 -45.50 92.53
C VAL A 308 33.58 -46.10 91.62
N LEU A 309 33.04 -47.29 91.94
CA LEU A 309 31.95 -47.91 91.19
C LEU A 309 30.63 -47.13 91.32
N LYS A 310 30.32 -46.64 92.52
CA LYS A 310 29.14 -45.81 92.77
C LYS A 310 29.21 -44.50 91.98
N GLN A 311 30.31 -43.76 92.11
CA GLN A 311 30.55 -42.53 91.37
C GLN A 311 30.53 -42.76 89.85
N LYS A 312 31.08 -43.90 89.38
CA LYS A 312 31.05 -44.24 87.95
C LYS A 312 29.65 -44.61 87.45
N ARG A 313 28.83 -45.31 88.24
CA ARG A 313 27.43 -45.61 87.89
C ARG A 313 26.57 -44.34 87.86
N GLU A 314 26.80 -43.43 88.80
CA GLU A 314 26.15 -42.12 88.83
C GLU A 314 26.57 -41.27 87.62
N ALA A 315 27.86 -41.26 87.27
CA ALA A 315 28.35 -40.59 86.06
C ALA A 315 27.75 -41.17 84.77
N LEU A 316 27.63 -42.51 84.68
CA LEU A 316 27.01 -43.16 83.53
C LEU A 316 25.51 -42.85 83.42
N HIS A 317 24.81 -42.76 84.56
CA HIS A 317 23.41 -42.37 84.59
C HIS A 317 23.20 -40.90 84.19
N GLN A 318 24.08 -40.00 84.63
CA GLN A 318 24.07 -38.59 84.23
C GLN A 318 24.39 -38.42 82.74
N GLN A 319 25.33 -39.20 82.19
CA GLN A 319 25.69 -39.15 80.77
C GLN A 319 24.58 -39.71 79.86
N ALA A 320 23.79 -40.68 80.34
CA ALA A 320 22.62 -41.22 79.63
C ALA A 320 21.40 -40.28 79.65
N LEU A 321 21.33 -39.34 80.60
CA LEU A 321 20.26 -38.35 80.74
C LEU A 321 20.60 -37.01 80.07
N ALA A 322 21.80 -36.85 79.51
CA ALA A 322 22.17 -35.64 78.78
C ALA A 322 21.34 -35.54 77.48
N PRO A 323 20.51 -34.50 77.31
CA PRO A 323 19.74 -34.32 76.08
C PRO A 323 20.69 -34.07 74.90
N SER A 324 20.44 -34.76 73.79
CA SER A 324 20.98 -34.45 72.47
C SER A 324 20.47 -33.07 72.03
N ALA A 325 21.11 -32.01 72.49
CA ALA A 325 20.83 -30.66 72.04
C ALA A 325 21.39 -30.46 70.62
N SER A 326 20.52 -30.64 69.61
CA SER A 326 20.50 -29.81 68.39
C SER A 326 19.46 -30.32 67.38
N VAL A 327 18.15 -30.16 67.61
CA VAL A 327 17.15 -30.17 66.52
C VAL A 327 15.99 -29.23 66.87
N THR A 328 15.92 -28.12 66.11
CA THR A 328 14.76 -27.28 65.77
C THR A 328 13.97 -26.56 66.87
N GLU A 329 14.25 -25.27 67.04
CA GLU A 329 13.22 -24.30 67.42
C GLU A 329 13.45 -22.98 66.66
N GLU A 330 13.05 -22.95 65.39
CA GLU A 330 12.76 -21.69 64.69
C GLU A 330 11.63 -21.90 63.68
N ARG A 331 10.44 -22.22 64.21
CA ARG A 331 9.17 -22.10 63.51
C ARG A 331 8.16 -21.45 64.45
N ASN A 332 8.20 -20.12 64.54
CA ASN A 332 7.06 -19.22 64.72
C ASN A 332 7.53 -17.86 65.23
N ARG A 333 7.71 -16.91 64.31
CA ARG A 333 7.41 -15.48 64.50
C ARG A 333 7.22 -14.86 63.11
N THR A 334 5.95 -14.48 62.87
CA THR A 334 5.44 -13.34 62.06
C THR A 334 6.29 -12.79 60.93
#